data_AF-A0A4R0ZNK1-F1
#
_entry.id   AF-A0A4R0ZNK1-F1
#
_cell.length_a   1.000
_cell.length_b   1.000
_cell.length_c   1.000
_cell.angle_alpha   90.00
_cell.angle_beta   90.00
_cell.angle_gamma   90.00
#
_symmetry.space_group_name_H-M   'P 1'
#
loop_
_entity.id
_entity.type
_entity.pdbx_description
1 polymer ?
#
loop_
_entity_poly.entity_id
_entity_poly.type
_entity_poly.pdbx_seq_one_letter_code
_entity_poly.pdbx_strand_id
1 'polypeptide(L)'
;MNLLDKTRQLNTMLQQEASAHVDFKEMADKMREVLEANTFIVSRRGRLLGFAIKQQIENERMKAFLVDRQFPEPYASNLFNVKETTENIGIDSEYTAFPVENRELFLDSMTTIVPIIGGGERLGTLVLGRLNNEFTEDDLVLAEYSATVVGMEILREKAAEAEASARKKAVVQMAINSLSYSELEAIEHIFEELGGNEGLLVASKIADRVGITRSVIVNALRKLESAGVIESRSLGMKGTYIKILNDNFLFELQKLKSN
;
A
#
# COMPACT_ATOMS: atom_id res chain seq x y z
N MET A 1 -6.70 -28.04 19.68
CA MET A 1 -7.81 -27.06 19.81
C MET A 1 -8.92 -27.49 18.87
N ASN A 2 -10.20 -27.32 19.23
CA ASN A 2 -11.28 -27.57 18.27
C ASN A 2 -11.36 -26.41 17.26
N LEU A 3 -12.09 -26.61 16.15
CA LEU A 3 -12.28 -25.61 15.10
C LEU A 3 -12.89 -24.29 15.63
N LEU A 4 -13.81 -24.36 16.59
CA LEU A 4 -14.44 -23.18 17.16
C LEU A 4 -13.45 -22.29 17.94
N ASP A 5 -12.52 -22.89 18.69
CA ASP A 5 -11.52 -22.14 19.42
C ASP A 5 -10.50 -21.49 18.46
N LYS A 6 -10.15 -22.20 17.38
CA LYS A 6 -9.31 -21.70 16.30
C LYS A 6 -9.94 -20.51 15.56
N THR A 7 -11.24 -20.60 15.22
CA THR A 7 -11.98 -19.48 14.59
C THR A 7 -12.09 -18.29 15.54
N ARG A 8 -12.32 -18.50 16.84
CA ARG A 8 -12.32 -17.42 17.85
C ARG A 8 -10.97 -16.71 17.94
N GLN A 9 -9.86 -17.43 17.87
CA GLN A 9 -8.53 -16.83 17.83
C GLN A 9 -8.34 -15.96 16.59
N LEU A 10 -8.74 -16.43 15.40
CA LEU A 10 -8.72 -15.60 14.19
C LEU A 10 -9.63 -14.37 14.33
N ASN A 11 -10.78 -14.47 14.98
CA ASN A 11 -11.67 -13.32 15.19
C ASN A 11 -11.06 -12.25 16.11
N THR A 12 -10.28 -12.64 17.12
CA THR A 12 -9.62 -11.65 17.98
C THR A 12 -8.64 -10.77 17.21
N MET A 13 -8.07 -11.27 16.10
CA MET A 13 -7.26 -10.47 15.18
C MET A 13 -8.05 -9.32 14.57
N LEU A 14 -9.22 -9.62 14.00
CA LEU A 14 -10.11 -8.63 13.39
C LEU A 14 -10.57 -7.56 14.37
N GLN A 15 -10.82 -7.94 15.63
CA GLN A 15 -11.41 -7.06 16.63
C GLN A 15 -10.39 -6.12 17.29
N GLN A 16 -9.10 -6.47 17.26
CA GLN A 16 -8.03 -5.68 17.89
C GLN A 16 -7.45 -4.61 16.95
N GLU A 17 -7.65 -4.73 15.64
CA GLU A 17 -7.18 -3.76 14.64
C GLU A 17 -8.13 -2.55 14.48
N ALA A 18 -8.34 -1.82 15.59
CA ALA A 18 -8.92 -0.47 15.60
C ALA A 18 -7.95 0.60 15.05
N SER A 19 -6.75 0.19 14.63
CA SER A 19 -5.72 1.02 14.00
C SER A 19 -6.12 1.37 12.55
N ALA A 20 -5.69 2.53 12.07
CA ALA A 20 -5.92 2.97 10.70
C ALA A 20 -5.08 2.22 9.66
N HIS A 21 -4.13 1.38 10.08
CA HIS A 21 -3.25 0.60 9.22
C HIS A 21 -3.35 -0.89 9.52
N VAL A 22 -3.36 -1.67 8.45
CA VAL A 22 -3.44 -3.13 8.44
C VAL A 22 -2.04 -3.71 8.61
N ASP A 23 -1.85 -4.65 9.55
CA ASP A 23 -0.57 -5.37 9.71
C ASP A 23 -0.67 -6.81 9.21
N PHE A 24 -0.47 -7.01 7.91
CA PHE A 24 -0.48 -8.33 7.29
C PHE A 24 0.55 -9.31 7.89
N LYS A 25 1.60 -8.82 8.58
CA LYS A 25 2.56 -9.70 9.24
C LYS A 25 1.94 -10.31 10.50
N GLU A 26 1.29 -9.49 11.32
CA GLU A 26 0.54 -9.99 12.50
C GLU A 26 -0.54 -10.97 12.06
N MET A 27 -1.20 -10.70 10.93
CA MET A 27 -2.18 -11.62 10.36
C MET A 27 -1.59 -12.97 9.99
N ALA A 28 -0.47 -12.95 9.26
CA ALA A 28 0.21 -14.17 8.87
C ALA A 28 0.70 -14.96 10.10
N ASP A 29 1.19 -14.30 11.14
CA ASP A 29 1.66 -14.94 12.37
C ASP A 29 0.53 -15.67 13.12
N LYS A 30 -0.65 -15.05 13.23
CA LYS A 30 -1.84 -15.69 13.82
C LYS A 30 -2.34 -16.86 12.98
N MET A 31 -2.39 -16.71 11.66
CA MET A 31 -2.74 -17.80 10.75
C MET A 31 -1.78 -18.98 10.87
N ARG A 32 -0.47 -18.71 10.95
CA ARG A 32 0.56 -19.73 11.16
C ARG A 32 0.33 -20.54 12.43
N GLU A 33 -0.10 -19.89 13.51
CA GLU A 33 -0.39 -20.56 14.79
C GLU A 33 -1.64 -21.42 14.71
N VAL A 34 -2.71 -20.92 14.07
CA VAL A 34 -4.01 -21.59 14.00
C VAL A 34 -4.00 -22.76 13.00
N LEU A 35 -3.40 -22.56 11.83
CA LEU A 35 -3.31 -23.54 10.73
C LEU A 35 -2.08 -24.46 10.85
N GLU A 36 -1.17 -24.14 11.78
CA GLU A 36 0.09 -24.87 12.00
C GLU A 36 0.91 -25.04 10.70
N ALA A 37 0.90 -24.01 9.85
CA ALA A 37 1.53 -24.01 8.53
C ALA A 37 2.37 -22.75 8.30
N ASN A 38 3.31 -22.83 7.36
CA ASN A 38 3.90 -21.64 6.76
C ASN A 38 2.80 -20.88 6.02
N THR A 39 2.75 -19.56 6.21
CA THR A 39 1.69 -18.70 5.68
C THR A 39 2.31 -17.59 4.84
N PHE A 40 1.83 -17.41 3.62
CA PHE A 40 2.25 -16.33 2.72
C PHE A 40 1.02 -15.62 2.15
N ILE A 41 0.94 -14.31 2.37
CA ILE A 41 -0.08 -13.44 1.80
C ILE A 41 0.54 -12.73 0.60
N VAL A 42 0.13 -13.14 -0.59
CA VAL A 42 0.72 -12.71 -1.86
C VAL A 42 -0.25 -11.76 -2.57
N SER A 43 0.22 -10.57 -2.96
CA SER A 43 -0.56 -9.66 -3.80
C SER A 43 -0.66 -10.17 -5.25
N ARG A 44 -1.55 -9.57 -6.05
CA ARG A 44 -1.67 -9.85 -7.49
C ARG A 44 -0.35 -9.79 -8.28
N ARG A 45 0.63 -8.98 -7.85
CA ARG A 45 1.92 -8.81 -8.54
C ARG A 45 3.05 -9.66 -7.94
N GLY A 46 2.74 -10.58 -7.02
CA GLY A 46 3.75 -11.43 -6.37
C GLY A 46 4.42 -10.79 -5.15
N ARG A 47 4.14 -9.52 -4.83
CA ARG A 47 4.63 -8.89 -3.59
C ARG A 47 4.07 -9.61 -2.38
N LEU A 48 4.92 -9.97 -1.43
CA LEU A 48 4.56 -10.53 -0.14
C LEU A 48 4.08 -9.40 0.77
N LEU A 49 2.77 -9.35 1.01
CA LEU A 49 2.14 -8.39 1.93
C LEU A 49 2.48 -8.74 3.38
N GLY A 50 2.40 -10.03 3.70
CA GLY A 50 2.76 -10.60 5.00
C GLY A 50 3.14 -12.07 4.85
N PHE A 51 3.99 -12.57 5.74
CA PHE A 51 4.33 -13.98 5.80
C PHE A 51 4.73 -14.37 7.21
N ALA A 52 4.58 -15.66 7.52
CA ALA A 52 5.00 -16.24 8.78
C ALA A 52 5.46 -17.68 8.56
N ILE A 53 6.64 -18.00 9.09
CA ILE A 53 7.28 -19.30 8.91
C ILE A 53 7.12 -20.10 10.20
N LYS A 54 6.51 -21.27 10.11
CA LYS A 54 6.43 -22.27 11.18
C LYS A 54 7.61 -23.24 11.10
N GLN A 55 7.89 -23.74 9.90
CA GLN A 55 8.96 -24.69 9.62
C GLN A 55 9.99 -23.99 8.73
N GLN A 56 11.18 -23.75 9.28
CA GLN A 56 12.24 -23.08 8.52
C GLN A 56 12.70 -23.97 7.37
N ILE A 57 12.73 -23.37 6.18
CA ILE A 57 13.23 -23.99 4.96
C ILE A 57 14.66 -23.49 4.75
N GLU A 58 15.65 -24.37 4.92
CA GLU A 58 17.04 -24.05 4.64
C GLU A 58 17.31 -24.08 3.13
N ASN A 59 16.94 -22.98 2.46
CA ASN A 59 17.19 -22.79 1.04
C ASN A 59 17.49 -21.31 0.76
N GLU A 60 18.61 -21.03 0.08
CA GLU A 60 19.07 -19.66 -0.18
C GLU A 60 18.09 -18.87 -1.05
N ARG A 61 17.48 -19.52 -2.04
CA ARG A 61 16.50 -18.90 -2.94
C ARG A 61 15.23 -18.48 -2.18
N MET A 62 14.73 -19.37 -1.32
CA MET A 62 13.60 -19.06 -0.44
C MET A 62 13.93 -17.91 0.51
N LYS A 63 15.13 -17.91 1.11
CA LYS A 63 15.59 -16.80 1.97
C LYS A 63 15.63 -15.48 1.19
N ALA A 64 16.13 -15.49 -0.05
CA ALA A 64 16.17 -14.30 -0.90
C ALA A 64 14.77 -13.72 -1.14
N PHE A 65 13.77 -14.55 -1.48
CA PHE A 65 12.39 -14.09 -1.72
C PHE A 65 11.74 -13.47 -0.48
N LEU A 66 12.04 -14.00 0.71
CA LEU A 66 11.52 -13.47 1.97
C LEU A 66 12.18 -12.12 2.33
N VAL A 67 13.46 -11.95 1.99
CA VAL A 67 14.18 -10.68 2.15
C VAL A 67 13.66 -9.64 1.15
N ASP A 68 13.55 -10.01 -0.12
CA ASP A 68 13.09 -9.14 -1.20
C ASP A 68 11.58 -8.87 -1.14
N ARG A 69 10.85 -9.61 -0.30
CA ARG A 69 9.39 -9.58 -0.16
C ARG A 69 8.66 -9.72 -1.49
N GLN A 70 9.18 -10.56 -2.37
CA GLN A 70 8.69 -10.73 -3.72
C GLN A 70 8.86 -12.17 -4.18
N PHE A 71 7.76 -12.79 -4.61
CA PHE A 71 7.81 -14.07 -5.31
C PHE A 71 8.22 -13.88 -6.77
N PRO A 72 8.85 -14.89 -7.38
CA PRO A 72 9.16 -14.88 -8.81
C PRO A 72 7.92 -14.58 -9.64
N GLU A 73 8.05 -13.69 -10.62
CA GLU A 73 6.93 -13.29 -11.49
C GLU A 73 6.21 -14.49 -12.14
N PRO A 74 6.92 -15.51 -12.71
CA PRO A 74 6.24 -16.65 -13.31
C PRO A 74 5.37 -17.42 -12.31
N TYR A 75 5.87 -17.59 -11.09
CA TYR A 75 5.14 -18.28 -10.02
C TYR A 75 3.93 -17.46 -9.57
N ALA A 76 4.09 -16.15 -9.37
CA ALA A 76 3.00 -15.25 -8.98
C ALA A 76 1.88 -15.20 -10.04
N SER A 77 2.24 -15.18 -11.33
CA SER A 77 1.28 -15.25 -12.42
C SER A 77 0.51 -16.57 -12.43
N ASN A 78 1.19 -17.70 -12.22
CA ASN A 78 0.54 -19.01 -12.14
C ASN A 78 -0.45 -19.07 -10.97
N LEU A 79 -0.07 -18.59 -9.78
CA LEU A 79 -0.96 -18.53 -8.61
C LEU A 79 -2.26 -17.77 -8.89
N PHE A 80 -2.24 -16.78 -9.79
CA PHE A 80 -3.42 -16.00 -10.14
C PHE A 80 -4.42 -16.77 -11.02
N ASN A 81 -3.97 -17.82 -11.71
CA ASN A 81 -4.82 -18.67 -12.54
C ASN A 81 -5.67 -19.66 -11.72
N VAL A 82 -5.26 -19.94 -10.48
CA VAL A 82 -5.99 -20.83 -9.55
C VAL A 82 -7.23 -20.11 -9.04
N LYS A 83 -8.43 -20.49 -9.49
CA LYS A 83 -9.70 -19.77 -9.20
C LYS A 83 -10.43 -20.24 -7.95
N GLU A 84 -10.21 -21.47 -7.55
CA GLU A 84 -10.84 -22.11 -6.38
C GLU A 84 -9.73 -22.62 -5.46
N THR A 85 -10.06 -22.85 -4.19
CA THR A 85 -9.12 -23.45 -3.25
C THR A 85 -8.60 -24.76 -3.82
N THR A 86 -7.27 -24.90 -3.83
CA THR A 86 -6.59 -26.13 -4.27
C THR A 86 -5.67 -26.58 -3.15
N GLU A 87 -6.02 -27.68 -2.52
CA GLU A 87 -5.40 -28.22 -1.32
C GLU A 87 -4.44 -29.39 -1.61
N ASN A 88 -3.57 -29.68 -0.64
CA ASN A 88 -2.72 -30.87 -0.61
C ASN A 88 -1.90 -31.09 -1.89
N ILE A 89 -1.43 -29.98 -2.46
CA ILE A 89 -0.57 -29.96 -3.63
C ILE A 89 0.82 -30.46 -3.22
N GLY A 90 1.24 -31.57 -3.81
CA GLY A 90 2.58 -32.15 -3.58
C GLY A 90 3.72 -31.36 -4.22
N ILE A 91 4.95 -31.74 -3.87
CA ILE A 91 6.20 -31.06 -4.28
C ILE A 91 6.44 -31.02 -5.80
N ASP A 92 5.88 -31.96 -6.56
CA ASP A 92 6.10 -32.03 -8.02
C ASP A 92 5.24 -31.07 -8.83
N SER A 93 4.27 -30.42 -8.19
CA SER A 93 3.42 -29.42 -8.83
C SER A 93 4.16 -28.11 -9.06
N GLU A 94 3.83 -27.41 -10.16
CA GLU A 94 4.31 -26.04 -10.41
C GLU A 94 3.83 -25.02 -9.37
N TYR A 95 2.81 -25.40 -8.59
CA TYR A 95 2.15 -24.59 -7.57
C TYR A 95 2.71 -24.81 -6.16
N THR A 96 3.74 -25.64 -6.01
CA THR A 96 4.32 -25.90 -4.69
C THR A 96 4.96 -24.65 -4.08
N ALA A 97 4.74 -24.46 -2.77
CA ALA A 97 5.40 -23.42 -2.00
C ALA A 97 6.84 -23.77 -1.60
N PHE A 98 7.29 -24.99 -1.93
CA PHE A 98 8.58 -25.54 -1.52
C PHE A 98 9.59 -25.56 -2.68
N PRO A 99 10.90 -25.43 -2.38
CA PRO A 99 11.91 -25.36 -3.41
C PRO A 99 12.11 -26.69 -4.14
N VAL A 100 11.80 -26.71 -5.44
CA VAL A 100 11.94 -27.87 -6.34
C VAL A 100 13.37 -28.39 -6.49
N GLU A 101 14.39 -27.61 -6.17
CA GLU A 101 15.80 -28.01 -6.17
C GLU A 101 16.14 -28.97 -5.03
N ASN A 102 15.35 -28.98 -3.95
CA ASN A 102 15.55 -29.82 -2.77
C ASN A 102 14.38 -30.80 -2.58
N ARG A 103 13.77 -31.27 -3.68
CA ARG A 103 12.59 -32.17 -3.67
C ARG A 103 12.72 -33.33 -2.68
N GLU A 104 13.88 -33.96 -2.63
CA GLU A 104 14.15 -35.12 -1.76
C GLU A 104 13.96 -34.81 -0.26
N LEU A 105 14.13 -33.55 0.15
CA LEU A 105 13.92 -33.10 1.53
C LEU A 105 12.45 -32.76 1.84
N PHE A 106 11.61 -32.63 0.81
CA PHE A 106 10.25 -32.10 0.89
C PHE A 106 9.22 -33.02 0.22
N LEU A 107 9.49 -34.32 0.12
CA LEU A 107 8.59 -35.30 -0.50
C LEU A 107 7.19 -35.30 0.13
N ASP A 108 7.14 -35.19 1.46
CA ASP A 108 5.88 -35.14 2.22
C ASP A 108 5.37 -33.70 2.44
N SER A 109 5.82 -32.76 1.60
CA SER A 109 5.35 -31.38 1.68
C SER A 109 4.00 -31.21 1.00
N MET A 110 3.11 -30.50 1.69
CA MET A 110 1.78 -30.18 1.22
C MET A 110 1.65 -28.67 1.10
N THR A 111 1.18 -28.22 -0.06
CA THR A 111 0.86 -26.82 -0.33
C THR A 111 -0.65 -26.68 -0.52
N THR A 112 -1.25 -25.64 0.06
CA THR A 112 -2.64 -25.26 -0.19
C THR A 112 -2.68 -23.83 -0.68
N ILE A 113 -3.41 -23.60 -1.78
CA ILE A 113 -3.59 -22.30 -2.40
C ILE A 113 -5.04 -21.88 -2.22
N VAL A 114 -5.24 -20.72 -1.59
CA VAL A 114 -6.55 -20.14 -1.36
C VAL A 114 -6.64 -18.78 -2.06
N PRO A 115 -7.56 -18.60 -3.02
CA PRO A 115 -7.89 -17.30 -3.58
C PRO A 115 -8.31 -16.26 -2.56
N ILE A 116 -7.69 -15.08 -2.57
CA ILE A 116 -8.15 -13.93 -1.79
C ILE A 116 -9.06 -13.07 -2.68
N ILE A 117 -10.36 -13.13 -2.43
CA ILE A 117 -11.39 -12.41 -3.17
C ILE A 117 -12.02 -11.37 -2.25
N GLY A 118 -12.19 -10.15 -2.74
CA GLY A 118 -12.91 -9.09 -2.04
C GLY A 118 -13.59 -8.15 -3.03
N GLY A 119 -14.82 -7.73 -2.73
CA GLY A 119 -15.58 -6.83 -3.59
C GLY A 119 -15.91 -7.40 -4.97
N GLY A 120 -15.87 -8.73 -5.12
CA GLY A 120 -16.03 -9.42 -6.41
C GLY A 120 -14.77 -9.51 -7.26
N GLU A 121 -13.63 -8.98 -6.78
CA GLU A 121 -12.35 -9.02 -7.50
C GLU A 121 -11.32 -9.91 -6.80
N ARG A 122 -10.39 -10.48 -7.60
CA ARG A 122 -9.24 -11.22 -7.09
C ARG A 122 -8.17 -10.23 -6.62
N LEU A 123 -7.96 -10.18 -5.30
CA LEU A 123 -7.04 -9.24 -4.64
C LEU A 123 -5.62 -9.82 -4.47
N GLY A 124 -5.53 -11.12 -4.27
CA GLY A 124 -4.26 -11.80 -4.02
C GLY A 124 -4.44 -13.31 -3.84
N THR A 125 -3.43 -13.98 -3.30
CA THR A 125 -3.44 -15.42 -3.05
C THR A 125 -2.85 -15.68 -1.67
N LEU A 126 -3.55 -16.47 -0.86
CA LEU A 126 -3.03 -17.03 0.38
C LEU A 126 -2.38 -18.38 0.03
N VAL A 127 -1.09 -18.51 0.32
CA VAL A 127 -0.36 -19.76 0.12
C VAL A 127 0.00 -20.32 1.48
N LEU A 128 -0.35 -21.58 1.71
CA LEU A 128 -0.06 -22.32 2.92
C LEU A 128 0.87 -23.48 2.58
N GLY A 129 1.85 -23.75 3.42
CA GLY A 129 2.77 -24.87 3.24
C GLY A 129 3.13 -25.54 4.56
N ARG A 130 3.04 -26.86 4.63
CA ARG A 130 3.52 -27.63 5.80
C ARG A 130 4.07 -28.98 5.40
N LEU A 131 4.91 -29.54 6.26
CA LEU A 131 5.48 -30.88 6.11
C LEU A 131 4.64 -31.92 6.86
N ASN A 132 4.56 -33.12 6.28
CA ASN A 132 4.12 -34.37 6.90
C ASN A 132 2.63 -34.49 7.25
N ASN A 133 1.82 -33.44 7.06
CA ASN A 133 0.39 -33.44 7.39
C ASN A 133 -0.45 -32.82 6.26
N GLU A 134 -1.46 -33.54 5.81
CA GLU A 134 -2.47 -33.05 4.87
C GLU A 134 -3.37 -31.99 5.51
N PHE A 135 -3.77 -31.00 4.73
CA PHE A 135 -4.84 -30.03 5.01
C PHE A 135 -6.20 -30.73 5.04
N THR A 136 -6.81 -30.71 6.22
CA THR A 136 -8.13 -31.27 6.49
C THR A 136 -9.23 -30.25 6.18
N GLU A 137 -10.49 -30.68 6.11
CA GLU A 137 -11.62 -29.76 5.94
C GLU A 137 -11.64 -28.63 6.99
N ASP A 138 -11.33 -28.94 8.25
CA ASP A 138 -11.22 -27.94 9.32
C ASP A 138 -10.15 -26.88 9.01
N ASP A 139 -9.02 -27.30 8.44
CA ASP A 139 -7.96 -26.37 8.02
C ASP A 139 -8.39 -25.54 6.81
N LEU A 140 -9.13 -26.13 5.87
CA LEU A 140 -9.64 -25.42 4.69
C LEU A 140 -10.68 -24.36 5.09
N VAL A 141 -11.59 -24.68 6.01
CA VAL A 141 -12.54 -23.72 6.58
C VAL A 141 -11.80 -22.53 7.19
N LEU A 142 -10.75 -22.78 7.97
CA LEU A 142 -9.93 -21.72 8.56
C LEU A 142 -9.15 -20.92 7.52
N ALA A 143 -8.66 -21.59 6.47
CA ALA A 143 -7.89 -20.96 5.41
C ALA A 143 -8.75 -20.04 4.53
N GLU A 144 -9.95 -20.48 4.13
CA GLU A 144 -10.91 -19.67 3.38
C GLU A 144 -11.48 -18.53 4.21
N TYR A 145 -11.76 -18.79 5.49
CA TYR A 145 -12.13 -17.74 6.43
C TYR A 145 -11.04 -16.67 6.53
N SER A 146 -9.79 -17.11 6.70
CA SER A 146 -8.61 -16.24 6.75
C SER A 146 -8.42 -15.45 5.46
N ALA A 147 -8.59 -16.08 4.30
CA ALA A 147 -8.49 -15.42 3.00
C ALA A 147 -9.57 -14.34 2.82
N THR A 148 -10.81 -14.61 3.25
CA THR A 148 -11.90 -13.62 3.22
C THR A 148 -11.58 -12.41 4.09
N VAL A 149 -11.09 -12.66 5.30
CA VAL A 149 -10.66 -11.62 6.25
C VAL A 149 -9.55 -10.76 5.66
N VAL A 150 -8.50 -11.37 5.11
CA VAL A 150 -7.41 -10.64 4.46
C VAL A 150 -7.92 -9.83 3.26
N GLY A 151 -8.87 -10.37 2.50
CA GLY A 151 -9.52 -9.66 1.40
C GLY A 151 -10.22 -8.38 1.86
N MET A 152 -10.94 -8.44 2.99
CA MET A 152 -11.59 -7.26 3.58
C MET A 152 -10.57 -6.19 3.99
N GLU A 153 -9.46 -6.60 4.59
CA GLU A 153 -8.42 -5.67 5.06
C GLU A 153 -7.64 -5.05 3.90
N ILE A 154 -7.38 -5.79 2.82
CA ILE A 154 -6.85 -5.22 1.57
C ILE A 154 -7.79 -4.15 0.99
N LEU A 155 -9.11 -4.39 1.00
CA LEU A 155 -10.08 -3.39 0.53
C LEU A 155 -10.11 -2.15 1.42
N ARG A 156 -10.03 -2.35 2.74
CA ARG A 156 -9.99 -1.26 3.72
C ARG A 156 -8.76 -0.39 3.53
N GLU A 157 -7.58 -0.98 3.36
CA GLU A 157 -6.34 -0.24 3.08
C GLU A 157 -6.46 0.57 1.79
N LYS A 158 -6.94 -0.04 0.70
CA LYS A 158 -7.18 0.66 -0.57
C LYS A 158 -8.18 1.81 -0.43
N ALA A 159 -9.25 1.62 0.35
CA ALA A 159 -10.25 2.65 0.60
C ALA A 159 -9.64 3.83 1.38
N ALA A 160 -8.83 3.55 2.41
CA ALA A 160 -8.12 4.57 3.18
C ALA A 160 -7.10 5.34 2.33
N GLU A 161 -6.34 4.65 1.46
CA GLU A 161 -5.43 5.29 0.50
C GLU A 161 -6.20 6.20 -0.49
N ALA A 162 -7.32 5.71 -1.01
CA ALA A 162 -8.17 6.49 -1.92
C ALA A 162 -8.77 7.72 -1.24
N GLU A 163 -9.27 7.59 -0.01
CA GLU A 163 -9.79 8.69 0.80
C GLU A 163 -8.70 9.73 1.10
N ALA A 164 -7.51 9.28 1.52
CA ALA A 164 -6.38 10.16 1.78
C ALA A 164 -5.94 10.91 0.52
N SER A 165 -5.90 10.24 -0.63
CA SER A 165 -5.60 10.84 -1.93
C SER A 165 -6.67 11.86 -2.35
N ALA A 166 -7.95 11.52 -2.21
CA ALA A 166 -9.07 12.43 -2.49
C ALA A 166 -9.03 13.66 -1.58
N ARG A 167 -8.76 13.49 -0.28
CA ARG A 167 -8.58 14.59 0.68
C ARG A 167 -7.42 15.49 0.27
N LYS A 168 -6.25 14.93 -0.10
CA LYS A 168 -5.10 15.73 -0.57
C LYS A 168 -5.47 16.57 -1.80
N LYS A 169 -6.22 16.03 -2.76
CA LYS A 169 -6.69 16.78 -3.93
C LYS A 169 -7.72 17.85 -3.56
N ALA A 170 -8.67 17.53 -2.67
CA ALA A 170 -9.69 18.48 -2.22
C ALA A 170 -9.08 19.71 -1.52
N VAL A 171 -8.06 19.50 -0.67
CA VAL A 171 -7.33 20.61 -0.01
C VAL A 171 -6.69 21.54 -1.04
N VAL A 172 -6.04 20.99 -2.06
CA VAL A 172 -5.45 21.77 -3.16
C VAL A 172 -6.52 22.56 -3.91
N GLN A 173 -7.63 21.92 -4.29
CA GLN A 173 -8.70 22.58 -5.02
C GLN A 173 -9.35 23.70 -4.21
N MET A 174 -9.58 23.49 -2.91
CA MET A 174 -10.10 24.52 -2.02
C MET A 174 -9.14 25.70 -1.91
N ALA A 175 -7.83 25.44 -1.79
CA ALA A 175 -6.82 26.48 -1.71
C ALA A 175 -6.78 27.32 -2.99
N ILE A 176 -6.78 26.68 -4.17
CA ILE A 176 -6.83 27.35 -5.46
C ILE A 176 -8.12 28.18 -5.62
N ASN A 177 -9.28 27.60 -5.30
CA ASN A 177 -10.57 28.30 -5.41
C ASN A 177 -10.68 29.51 -4.45
N SER A 178 -9.85 29.57 -3.41
CA SER A 178 -9.79 30.72 -2.49
C SER A 178 -8.99 31.91 -3.05
N LEU A 179 -8.20 31.69 -4.11
CA LEU A 179 -7.41 32.71 -4.78
C LEU A 179 -8.31 33.52 -5.73
N SER A 180 -8.14 34.84 -5.72
CA SER A 180 -8.65 35.71 -6.77
C SER A 180 -7.85 35.55 -8.06
N TYR A 181 -8.37 36.05 -9.19
CA TYR A 181 -7.72 35.94 -10.49
C TYR A 181 -6.25 36.43 -10.47
N SER A 182 -6.00 37.63 -9.93
CA SER A 182 -4.64 38.18 -9.82
C SER A 182 -3.76 37.41 -8.83
N GLU A 183 -4.33 36.80 -7.79
CA GLU A 183 -3.58 35.94 -6.87
C GLU A 183 -3.20 34.61 -7.53
N LEU A 184 -4.08 34.04 -8.34
CA LEU A 184 -3.81 32.82 -9.10
C LEU A 184 -2.68 33.06 -10.12
N GLU A 185 -2.78 34.14 -10.91
CA GLU A 185 -1.74 34.55 -11.87
C GLU A 185 -0.39 34.79 -11.17
N ALA A 186 -0.40 35.41 -9.99
CA ALA A 186 0.81 35.59 -9.18
C ALA A 186 1.44 34.24 -8.79
N ILE A 187 0.63 33.28 -8.35
CA ILE A 187 1.07 31.95 -7.94
C ILE A 187 1.66 31.17 -9.12
N GLU A 188 1.06 31.23 -10.30
CA GLU A 188 1.61 30.59 -11.51
C GLU A 188 3.06 31.05 -11.77
N HIS A 189 3.28 32.37 -11.82
CA HIS A 189 4.63 32.91 -12.05
C HIS A 189 5.62 32.60 -10.93
N ILE A 190 5.14 32.53 -9.68
CA ILE A 190 5.99 32.16 -8.54
C ILE A 190 6.52 30.75 -8.68
N PHE A 191 5.64 29.78 -8.99
CA PHE A 191 6.05 28.38 -9.08
C PHE A 191 6.77 28.06 -10.40
N GLU A 192 6.54 28.82 -11.46
CA GLU A 192 7.39 28.79 -12.66
C GLU A 192 8.83 29.26 -12.38
N GLU A 193 9.02 30.33 -11.61
CA GLU A 193 10.38 30.81 -11.27
C GLU A 193 11.08 29.93 -10.22
N LEU A 194 10.32 29.23 -9.37
CA LEU A 194 10.87 28.32 -8.37
C LEU A 194 11.52 27.07 -9.01
N GLY A 195 10.91 26.53 -10.07
CA GLY A 195 11.46 25.40 -10.84
C GLY A 195 11.57 24.08 -10.05
N GLY A 196 10.88 23.94 -8.92
CA GLY A 196 10.96 22.76 -8.06
C GLY A 196 9.93 22.78 -6.91
N ASN A 197 10.07 21.81 -5.98
CA ASN A 197 9.15 21.65 -4.84
C ASN A 197 9.49 22.57 -3.64
N GLU A 198 10.66 23.20 -3.64
CA GLU A 198 11.08 24.15 -2.63
C GLU A 198 12.09 25.16 -3.19
N GLY A 199 12.18 26.33 -2.57
CA GLY A 199 13.15 27.33 -2.97
C GLY A 199 12.93 28.70 -2.33
N LEU A 200 13.76 29.65 -2.74
CA LEU A 200 13.74 31.02 -2.24
C LEU A 200 13.04 31.95 -3.24
N LEU A 201 12.01 32.65 -2.76
CA LEU A 201 11.26 33.62 -3.54
C LEU A 201 11.56 35.05 -3.08
N VAL A 202 11.82 35.95 -4.03
CA VAL A 202 11.90 37.39 -3.78
C VAL A 202 10.67 38.07 -4.37
N ALA A 203 9.69 38.39 -3.51
CA ALA A 203 8.37 38.90 -3.94
C ALA A 203 8.44 40.21 -4.74
N SER A 204 9.42 41.09 -4.47
CA SER A 204 9.59 42.33 -5.26
C SER A 204 9.96 42.04 -6.72
N LYS A 205 10.82 41.05 -6.97
CA LYS A 205 11.27 40.69 -8.32
C LYS A 205 10.13 40.14 -9.18
N ILE A 206 9.22 39.38 -8.57
CA ILE A 206 8.02 38.86 -9.23
C ILE A 206 7.02 39.99 -9.49
N ALA A 207 6.76 40.82 -8.48
CA ALA A 207 5.83 41.95 -8.57
C ALA A 207 6.16 42.89 -9.73
N ASP A 208 7.44 43.28 -9.85
CA ASP A 208 7.90 44.18 -10.91
C ASP A 208 7.86 43.55 -12.31
N ARG A 209 8.02 42.22 -12.42
CA ARG A 209 8.00 41.49 -13.70
C ARG A 209 6.58 41.28 -14.23
N VAL A 210 5.67 40.88 -13.35
CA VAL A 210 4.28 40.52 -13.70
C VAL A 210 3.36 41.75 -13.67
N GLY A 211 3.81 42.86 -13.09
CA GLY A 211 3.01 44.09 -12.99
C GLY A 211 1.93 44.02 -11.92
N ILE A 212 2.11 43.21 -10.88
CA ILE A 212 1.19 43.03 -9.76
C ILE A 212 1.75 43.66 -8.48
N THR A 213 0.87 44.00 -7.53
CA THR A 213 1.32 44.54 -6.25
C THR A 213 1.90 43.44 -5.35
N ARG A 214 2.90 43.77 -4.53
CA ARG A 214 3.49 42.85 -3.56
C ARG A 214 2.46 42.27 -2.58
N SER A 215 1.40 43.00 -2.26
CA SER A 215 0.33 42.53 -1.37
C SER A 215 -0.47 41.37 -1.97
N VAL A 216 -0.65 41.32 -3.29
CA VAL A 216 -1.31 40.20 -3.98
C VAL A 216 -0.50 38.90 -3.79
N ILE A 217 0.82 38.97 -3.98
CA ILE A 217 1.74 37.83 -3.77
C ILE A 217 1.66 37.32 -2.33
N VAL A 218 1.79 38.24 -1.36
CA VAL A 218 1.79 37.86 0.06
C VAL A 218 0.46 37.25 0.48
N ASN A 219 -0.67 37.81 0.01
CA ASN A 219 -1.99 37.26 0.31
C ASN A 219 -2.20 35.88 -0.31
N ALA A 220 -1.75 35.67 -1.55
CA ALA A 220 -1.84 34.37 -2.21
C ALA A 220 -1.05 33.29 -1.46
N LEU A 221 0.20 33.59 -1.09
CA LEU A 221 1.03 32.69 -0.28
C LEU A 221 0.39 32.40 1.08
N ARG A 222 -0.18 33.41 1.75
CA ARG A 222 -0.86 33.22 3.04
C ARG A 222 -2.07 32.30 2.93
N LYS A 223 -2.85 32.38 1.83
CA LYS A 223 -4.01 31.51 1.59
C LYS A 223 -3.58 30.06 1.37
N LEU A 224 -2.53 29.82 0.57
CA LEU A 224 -1.97 28.49 0.35
C LEU A 224 -1.37 27.88 1.62
N GLU A 225 -0.69 28.70 2.43
CA GLU A 225 -0.14 28.29 3.73
C GLU A 225 -1.24 27.95 4.73
N SER A 226 -2.30 28.77 4.80
CA SER A 226 -3.46 28.52 5.67
C SER A 226 -4.19 27.22 5.31
N ALA A 227 -4.17 26.82 4.03
CA ALA A 227 -4.73 25.56 3.56
C ALA A 227 -3.78 24.36 3.75
N GLY A 228 -2.55 24.57 4.24
CA GLY A 228 -1.55 23.51 4.40
C GLY A 228 -1.01 22.97 3.07
N VAL A 229 -1.12 23.74 1.99
CA VAL A 229 -0.58 23.35 0.67
C VAL A 229 0.91 23.66 0.59
N ILE A 230 1.34 24.75 1.24
CA ILE A 230 2.73 25.18 1.31
C ILE A 230 3.11 25.52 2.76
N GLU A 231 4.40 25.54 3.02
CA GLU A 231 5.00 26.17 4.19
C GLU A 231 5.83 27.37 3.71
N SER A 232 5.68 28.51 4.39
CA SER A 232 6.46 29.70 4.08
C SER A 232 7.29 30.15 5.29
N ARG A 233 8.55 30.53 5.05
CA ARG A 233 9.42 31.07 6.09
C ARG A 233 10.07 32.36 5.60
N SER A 234 9.73 33.48 6.23
CA SER A 234 10.37 34.77 5.95
C SER A 234 11.85 34.75 6.35
N LEU A 235 12.72 35.14 5.43
CA LEU A 235 14.16 35.34 5.63
C LEU A 235 14.52 36.85 5.60
N GLY A 236 13.53 37.71 5.84
CA GLY A 236 13.67 39.16 5.81
C GLY A 236 14.04 39.67 4.41
N MET A 237 15.10 40.46 4.32
CA MET A 237 15.53 41.08 3.06
C MET A 237 16.01 40.08 2.00
N LYS A 238 16.32 38.84 2.38
CA LYS A 238 16.74 37.78 1.45
C LYS A 238 15.57 37.15 0.69
N GLY A 239 14.33 37.39 1.13
CA GLY A 239 13.13 36.82 0.53
C GLY A 239 12.40 35.85 1.48
N THR A 240 11.55 35.02 0.90
CA THR A 240 10.73 34.03 1.61
C THR A 240 11.09 32.65 1.09
N TYR A 241 11.46 31.74 1.98
CA TYR A 241 11.60 30.33 1.64
C TYR A 241 10.21 29.71 1.53
N ILE A 242 9.96 28.95 0.47
CA ILE A 242 8.69 28.27 0.24
C ILE A 242 8.99 26.79 0.03
N LYS A 243 8.17 25.94 0.65
CA LYS A 243 8.18 24.49 0.44
C LYS A 243 6.76 23.99 0.18
N ILE A 244 6.59 23.20 -0.87
CA ILE A 244 5.31 22.56 -1.19
C ILE A 244 5.13 21.34 -0.28
N LEU A 245 3.99 21.28 0.41
CA LEU A 245 3.63 20.16 1.30
C LEU A 245 2.74 19.12 0.61
N ASN A 246 2.06 19.51 -0.48
CA ASN A 246 1.15 18.65 -1.22
C ASN A 246 1.58 18.53 -2.69
N ASP A 247 2.06 17.34 -3.06
CA ASP A 247 2.60 17.06 -4.41
C ASP A 247 1.56 17.22 -5.53
N ASN A 248 0.25 17.20 -5.21
CA ASN A 248 -0.80 17.41 -6.21
C ASN A 248 -0.94 18.88 -6.62
N PHE A 249 -0.36 19.82 -5.88
CA PHE A 249 -0.56 21.25 -6.10
C PHE A 249 -0.12 21.73 -7.48
N LEU A 250 1.13 21.42 -7.88
CA LEU A 250 1.65 21.85 -9.18
C LEU A 250 0.87 21.24 -10.35
N PHE A 251 0.42 20.00 -10.18
CA PHE A 251 -0.38 19.30 -11.19
C PHE A 251 -1.76 19.96 -11.37
N GLU A 252 -2.48 20.24 -10.29
CA GLU A 252 -3.79 20.90 -10.37
C GLU A 252 -3.67 22.34 -10.87
N LEU A 253 -2.58 23.05 -10.53
CA LEU A 253 -2.29 24.39 -11.04
C LEU A 253 -2.10 24.38 -12.57
N GLN A 254 -1.31 23.44 -13.11
CA GLN A 254 -1.10 23.31 -14.56
C GLN A 254 -2.37 22.96 -15.34
N LYS A 255 -3.26 22.16 -14.74
CA LYS A 255 -4.53 21.75 -15.36
C LYS A 255 -5.44 22.94 -15.64
N LEU A 256 -5.42 23.95 -14.77
CA LEU A 256 -6.19 25.19 -14.97
C LEU A 256 -5.65 26.04 -16.10
N LYS A 257 -4.33 25.99 -16.36
CA LYS A 257 -3.69 26.70 -17.48
C LYS A 257 -4.06 26.15 -18.85
N SER A 258 -4.55 24.91 -18.89
CA SER A 258 -4.91 24.18 -20.12
C SER A 258 -6.39 24.27 -20.48
N ASN A 259 -7.20 24.96 -19.67
CA ASN A 259 -8.62 25.26 -19.89
C ASN A 259 -8.82 26.74 -20.19
#